data_AF-A0A8J7NPD6-F1
#
_entry.id   AF-A0A8J7NPD6-F1
#
_cell.length_a   1.000
_cell.length_b   1.000
_cell.length_c   1.000
_cell.angle_alpha   90.00
_cell.angle_beta   90.00
_cell.angle_gamma   90.00
#
_symmetry.space_group_name_H-M   'P 1'
#
loop_
_entity.id
_entity.type
_entity.pdbx_description
1 polymer ?
#
loop_
_entity_poly.entity_id
_entity_poly.type
_entity_poly.pdbx_seq_one_letter_code
_entity_poly.pdbx_strand_id
1 'polypeptide(L)'
;FPKDEVRKIQWRLAVCRQGAGRTLWEPTKNSYLCSRHFRPEMFDRTGQNVRLRETAVPTEFDFTDKTEVCPIKKWVLQPYHPLDPKTGAQQV
;
A
#
# COMPACT_ATOMS: atom_id res chain seq x y z
N PHE A 1 -9.67 -1.74 -4.65
CA PHE A 1 -8.58 -0.86 -4.18
C PHE A 1 -9.16 0.45 -3.65
N PRO A 2 -8.45 1.16 -2.75
CA PRO A 2 -8.88 2.46 -2.23
C PRO A 2 -9.08 3.51 -3.33
N LYS A 3 -10.00 4.44 -3.12
CA LYS A 3 -10.21 5.60 -4.00
C LYS A 3 -9.16 6.68 -3.78
N ASP A 4 -8.66 6.82 -2.55
CA ASP A 4 -7.56 7.72 -2.23
C ASP A 4 -6.30 7.29 -3.00
N GLU A 5 -5.71 8.21 -3.76
CA GLU A 5 -4.62 7.88 -4.68
C GLU A 5 -3.32 7.53 -3.95
N VAL A 6 -3.02 8.20 -2.83
CA VAL A 6 -1.85 7.88 -2.00
C VAL A 6 -1.98 6.46 -1.44
N ARG A 7 -3.15 6.14 -0.91
CA ARG A 7 -3.49 4.80 -0.40
C ARG A 7 -3.43 3.74 -1.51
N LYS A 8 -3.94 4.05 -2.69
CA LYS A 8 -3.91 3.15 -3.85
C LYS A 8 -2.46 2.85 -4.24
N ILE A 9 -1.59 3.86 -4.30
CA ILE A 9 -0.16 3.68 -4.55
C ILE A 9 0.48 2.77 -3.49
N GLN A 10 0.21 3.02 -2.20
CA GLN A 10 0.72 2.18 -1.11
C GLN A 10 0.29 0.71 -1.26
N TRP A 11 -0.98 0.46 -1.59
CA TRP A 11 -1.49 -0.89 -1.81
C TRP A 11 -0.84 -1.56 -3.03
N ARG A 12 -0.64 -0.81 -4.12
CA ARG A 12 0.02 -1.31 -5.33
C ARG A 12 1.47 -1.73 -5.05
N LEU A 13 2.20 -0.89 -4.31
CA LEU A 13 3.57 -1.17 -3.88
C LEU A 13 3.63 -2.41 -3.01
N ALA A 14 2.70 -2.53 -2.04
CA ALA A 14 2.65 -3.67 -1.14
C ALA A 14 2.33 -4.99 -1.86
N VAL A 15 1.44 -4.95 -2.87
CA VAL A 15 1.12 -6.11 -3.72
C VAL A 15 2.32 -6.57 -4.54
N CYS A 16 3.28 -5.67 -4.79
CA CYS A 16 4.52 -5.97 -5.51
C CYS A 16 4.30 -6.71 -6.85
N ARG A 17 3.33 -6.25 -7.63
CA ARG A 17 3.05 -6.82 -8.95
C ARG A 17 3.65 -5.94 -10.03
N GLN A 18 4.44 -6.57 -10.91
CA GLN A 18 5.00 -5.90 -12.08
C GLN A 18 3.95 -5.78 -13.20
N GLY A 19 3.87 -4.59 -13.79
CA GLY A 19 3.09 -4.29 -15.00
C GLY A 19 3.90 -4.45 -16.28
N ALA A 20 3.29 -4.04 -17.40
CA ALA A 20 3.98 -4.01 -18.69
C ALA A 20 5.21 -3.07 -18.64
N GLY A 21 6.29 -3.43 -19.33
CA GLY A 21 7.49 -2.58 -19.40
C GLY A 21 8.19 -2.35 -18.07
N ARG A 22 8.09 -3.28 -17.11
CA ARG A 22 8.69 -3.17 -15.75
C ARG A 22 8.14 -2.00 -14.92
N THR A 23 6.89 -1.61 -15.16
CA THR A 23 6.20 -0.56 -14.41
C THR A 23 5.46 -1.11 -13.19
N LEU A 24 4.97 -0.22 -12.32
CA LEU A 24 4.07 -0.59 -11.24
C LEU A 24 2.70 -0.97 -11.81
N TRP A 25 2.26 -2.20 -11.57
CA TRP A 25 0.96 -2.67 -12.02
C TRP A 25 -0.18 -1.76 -11.52
N GLU A 26 -1.18 -1.53 -12.38
CA GLU A 26 -2.36 -0.70 -12.09
C GLU A 26 -3.59 -1.59 -11.83
N PRO A 27 -4.26 -1.46 -10.67
CA PRO A 27 -5.49 -2.17 -10.37
C PRO A 27 -6.67 -1.64 -11.17
N THR A 28 -7.53 -2.55 -11.60
CA THR A 28 -8.83 -2.22 -12.20
C THR A 28 -9.91 -2.07 -11.14
N LYS A 29 -11.11 -1.61 -11.55
CA LYS A 29 -12.30 -1.58 -10.67
C LYS A 29 -12.68 -2.96 -10.08
N ASN A 30 -12.28 -4.03 -10.76
CA ASN A 30 -12.54 -5.42 -10.36
C ASN A 30 -11.34 -6.06 -9.63
N SER A 31 -10.37 -5.25 -9.21
CA SER A 31 -9.21 -5.72 -8.47
C SER A 31 -9.47 -5.66 -6.97
N TYR A 32 -9.33 -6.82 -6.31
CA TYR A 32 -9.59 -7.00 -4.88
C TYR A 32 -8.44 -7.73 -4.21
N LEU A 33 -8.35 -7.55 -2.89
CA LEU A 33 -7.46 -8.32 -2.03
C LEU A 33 -8.32 -9.06 -1.01
N CYS A 34 -8.01 -10.33 -0.77
CA CYS A 34 -8.63 -11.10 0.28
C CYS A 34 -8.26 -10.53 1.66
N SER A 35 -9.09 -10.74 2.68
CA SER A 35 -8.86 -10.27 4.05
C SER A 35 -7.55 -10.78 4.65
N ARG A 36 -7.07 -11.96 4.24
CA ARG A 36 -5.79 -12.55 4.69
C ARG A 36 -4.55 -11.71 4.42
N HIS A 37 -4.65 -10.66 3.59
CA HIS A 37 -3.52 -9.80 3.29
C HIS A 37 -3.38 -8.63 4.27
N PHE A 38 -4.31 -8.52 5.22
CA PHE A 38 -4.36 -7.45 6.21
C PHE A 38 -4.28 -8.07 7.60
N ARG A 39 -3.49 -7.43 8.46
CA ARG A 39 -3.44 -7.83 9.86
C ARG A 39 -4.81 -7.65 10.52
N PRO A 40 -5.19 -8.47 11.50
CA PRO A 40 -6.48 -8.37 12.19
C PRO A 40 -6.79 -6.98 12.76
N GLU A 41 -5.76 -6.24 13.20
CA GLU A 41 -5.90 -4.90 13.82
C GLU A 41 -6.32 -3.81 12.83
N MET A 42 -6.16 -4.06 11.52
CA MET A 42 -6.53 -3.13 10.46
C MET A 42 -8.03 -3.17 10.12
N PHE A 43 -8.77 -4.12 10.70
CA PHE A 43 -10.20 -4.20 10.56
C PHE A 43 -10.89 -3.44 11.68
N ASP A 44 -11.84 -2.59 11.31
CA ASP A 44 -12.82 -2.05 12.24
C ASP A 44 -14.01 -3.01 12.31
N ARG A 45 -14.27 -3.49 13.53
CA ARG A 45 -15.32 -4.44 13.90
C ARG A 45 -16.30 -3.86 14.92
N THR A 46 -16.25 -2.53 15.14
CA THR A 46 -17.12 -1.85 16.12
C THR A 46 -18.56 -1.73 15.66
N GLY A 47 -18.80 -1.74 14.34
CA GLY A 47 -20.12 -1.67 13.74
C GLY A 47 -20.72 -3.03 13.37
N GLN A 48 -21.90 -2.99 12.74
CA GLN A 48 -22.59 -4.19 12.23
C GLN A 48 -21.82 -4.90 11.11
N ASN A 49 -20.99 -4.16 10.36
CA ASN A 49 -20.19 -4.67 9.27
C ASN A 49 -18.69 -4.56 9.60
N VAL A 50 -17.91 -5.55 9.14
CA VAL A 50 -16.45 -5.51 9.20
C VAL A 50 -15.93 -4.70 8.01
N ARG A 51 -15.14 -3.65 8.29
CA ARG A 51 -14.53 -2.80 7.26
C ARG A 51 -13.05 -2.63 7.51
N LEU A 52 -12.30 -2.32 6.45
CA LEU A 52 -10.91 -1.89 6.62
C LEU A 52 -10.90 -0.47 7.18
N ARG A 53 -9.98 -0.22 8.11
CA ARG A 53 -9.68 1.13 8.60
C ARG A 53 -9.09 1.97 7.46
N GLU A 54 -9.24 3.29 7.57
CA GLU A 54 -8.64 4.24 6.62
C GLU A 54 -7.10 4.11 6.57
N THR A 55 -6.49 3.64 7.66
CA THR A 55 -5.07 3.40 7.82
C THR A 55 -4.62 1.97 7.46
N ALA A 56 -5.50 1.12 6.89
CA ALA A 56 -5.17 -0.27 6.52
C ALA A 56 -4.30 -0.39 5.26
N VAL A 57 -3.10 -0.98 5.37
CA VAL A 57 -2.22 -1.32 4.22
C VAL A 57 -2.11 -2.85 4.18
N PRO A 58 -2.24 -3.52 3.02
CA PRO A 58 -1.98 -4.95 2.95
C PRO A 58 -0.49 -5.18 3.26
N THR A 59 -0.19 -6.06 4.20
CA THR A 59 1.18 -6.29 4.69
C THR A 59 1.53 -7.78 4.74
N GLU A 60 0.52 -8.65 4.69
CA GLU A 60 0.71 -10.11 4.76
C GLU A 60 0.74 -10.68 3.33
N PHE A 61 1.95 -10.94 2.85
CA PHE A 61 2.19 -11.59 1.56
C PHE A 61 3.27 -12.65 1.72
N ASP A 62 2.98 -13.85 1.21
CA ASP A 62 3.93 -14.95 1.15
C ASP A 62 4.73 -14.86 -0.16
N PHE A 63 5.63 -13.87 -0.25
CA PHE A 63 6.56 -13.78 -1.37
C PHE A 63 7.62 -14.88 -1.20
N THR A 64 7.47 -15.99 -1.93
CA THR A 64 8.37 -17.16 -1.82
C THR A 64 9.76 -16.91 -2.39
N ASP A 65 9.96 -15.84 -3.16
CA ASP A 65 11.28 -15.42 -3.65
C ASP A 65 11.97 -14.49 -2.66
N LYS A 66 12.83 -15.08 -1.81
CA LYS A 66 13.64 -14.35 -0.82
C LYS A 66 14.78 -13.53 -1.42
N THR A 67 14.97 -13.58 -2.74
CA THR A 67 16.11 -12.98 -3.45
C THR A 67 15.77 -11.70 -4.22
N GLU A 68 14.49 -11.33 -4.34
CA GLU A 68 14.11 -10.09 -5.01
C GLU A 68 13.36 -9.16 -4.05
N VAL A 69 14.10 -8.21 -3.46
CA VAL A 69 13.50 -6.97 -2.95
C VAL A 69 12.63 -6.44 -4.09
N CYS A 70 11.33 -6.30 -3.86
CA CYS A 70 10.36 -5.84 -4.85
C CYS A 70 11.01 -4.86 -5.83
N PRO A 71 11.24 -5.22 -7.10
CA PRO A 71 12.06 -4.41 -8.01
C PRO A 71 11.57 -2.97 -8.07
N ILE A 72 10.27 -2.76 -7.86
CA ILE A 72 9.58 -1.48 -7.79
C ILE A 72 10.16 -0.55 -6.71
N LYS A 73 10.66 -1.07 -5.58
CA LYS A 73 11.33 -0.28 -4.56
C LYS A 73 12.56 0.44 -5.13
N LYS A 74 13.31 -0.19 -6.05
CA LYS A 74 14.46 0.45 -6.72
C LYS A 74 14.04 1.59 -7.68
N TRP A 75 12.80 1.57 -8.16
CA TRP A 75 12.25 2.55 -9.13
C TRP A 75 11.41 3.66 -8.47
N VAL A 76 11.00 3.49 -7.21
CA VAL A 76 10.19 4.45 -6.43
C VAL A 76 11.01 5.19 -5.37
N LEU A 77 12.30 4.85 -5.20
CA LEU A 77 13.25 5.57 -4.34
C LEU A 77 13.89 6.79 -5.02
N GLN A 78 13.07 7.63 -5.65
CA GLN A 78 13.33 9.07 -5.80
C GLN A 78 12.14 9.81 -5.18
N PRO A 79 12.39 10.85 -4.35
CA PRO A 79 11.85 10.92 -2.99
C PRO A 79 10.39 11.36 -2.95
N TYR A 80 9.47 10.42 -2.84
CA TYR A 80 8.16 10.70 -2.28
C TYR A 80 8.20 10.41 -0.78
N HIS A 81 8.51 11.46 -0.02
CA HIS A 81 8.38 11.51 1.44
C HIS A 81 6.89 11.51 1.77
N PRO A 82 6.35 10.52 2.51
CA PRO A 82 5.03 10.64 3.10
C PRO A 82 5.05 11.87 4.02
N LEU A 83 4.01 12.69 3.94
CA LEU A 83 3.81 13.88 4.75
C LEU A 83 3.98 13.52 6.24
N ASP A 84 5.09 13.94 6.86
CA ASP A 84 5.27 13.93 8.30
C ASP A 84 4.51 15.13 8.89
N PRO A 85 3.45 14.93 9.68
CA PRO A 85 2.72 16.03 10.31
C PRO A 85 3.38 16.42 11.62
N LYS A 86 4.69 16.69 11.64
CA LYS A 86 5.40 17.36 12.75
C LYS A 86 6.70 17.97 12.24
N THR A 87 6.70 19.25 11.91
CA THR A 87 7.74 20.23 12.31
C THR A 87 7.18 21.61 12.00
N GLY A 88 6.70 22.28 13.04
CA GLY A 88 6.59 23.73 13.01
C GLY A 88 7.98 24.36 13.12
N ALA A 89 8.03 25.67 12.92
CA ALA A 89 9.18 26.57 13.08
C ALA A 89 10.05 26.80 11.82
N GLN A 90 9.74 27.93 11.19
CA GLN A 90 10.64 29.08 11.00
C GLN A 90 11.92 28.90 10.19
N GLN A 91 11.98 29.52 9.02
CA GLN A 91 13.12 30.29 8.46
C GLN A 91 12.56 31.22 7.37
N VAL A 92 12.95 32.47 7.15
CA VAL A 92 13.65 33.57 7.85
C VAL A 92 13.19 34.84 7.12
#